data_AF-A0A3A9BGY4-F1
#
_entry.id   AF-A0A3A9BGY4-F1
#
_cell.length_a   1.000
_cell.length_b   1.000
_cell.length_c   1.000
_cell.angle_alpha   90.00
_cell.angle_beta   90.00
_cell.angle_gamma   90.00
#
_symmetry.space_group_name_H-M   'P 1'
#
loop_
_entity.id
_entity.type
_entity.pdbx_description
1 polymer ?
#
loop_
_entity_poly.entity_id
_entity_poly.type
_entity_poly.pdbx_seq_one_letter_code
_entity_poly.pdbx_strand_id
1 'polypeptide(L)'
;MQNLRVIENDLVPVYETSTGEKVVYGTELHEILGAPSVYREWVKRRLNDVDAVENEDFEGVEISTPSRQKLNQHIIKLDTAKEMAMLERNEKVKQVRRYFIQVEKKYKQGIRTGLSQDNYLKLAEVVSSCGNDRFPYISRILDEMGLRPTREQGPVQTPADDPSVSSFLVGANVMNRPTNDVYQEYVEYCSARYLSPMSNIIFSKMANRILGLRVIDKKINGKKRRVFIPATSEGRRF
;
A
#
# COMPACT_ATOMS: atom_id res chain seq x y z
N MET A 1 -16.70 -7.61 -14.65
CA MET A 1 -16.65 -7.15 -13.24
C MET A 1 -17.93 -7.58 -12.53
N GLN A 2 -17.88 -8.52 -11.59
CA GLN A 2 -19.08 -9.02 -10.88
C GLN A 2 -19.01 -8.67 -9.37
N ASN A 3 -20.15 -8.31 -8.78
CA ASN A 3 -20.31 -7.85 -7.38
C ASN A 3 -19.62 -6.52 -7.05
N LEU A 4 -20.30 -5.42 -7.36
CA LEU A 4 -19.86 -4.07 -7.03
C LEU A 4 -20.39 -3.63 -5.66
N ARG A 5 -19.50 -3.16 -4.78
CA ARG A 5 -19.87 -2.55 -3.50
C ARG A 5 -19.76 -1.04 -3.61
N VAL A 6 -20.81 -0.30 -3.27
CA VAL A 6 -20.72 1.17 -3.13
C VAL A 6 -19.78 1.51 -1.97
N ILE A 7 -18.75 2.32 -2.24
CA ILE A 7 -17.82 2.82 -1.22
C ILE A 7 -17.99 4.30 -0.95
N GLU A 8 -18.47 5.08 -1.93
CA GLU A 8 -18.79 6.50 -1.80
C GLU A 8 -20.05 6.84 -2.59
N ASN A 9 -20.84 7.79 -2.09
CA ASN A 9 -22.10 8.18 -2.73
C ASN A 9 -22.44 9.68 -2.57
N ASP A 10 -21.46 10.53 -2.23
CA ASP A 10 -21.73 11.94 -1.92
C ASP A 10 -21.92 12.81 -3.17
N LEU A 11 -21.33 12.42 -4.31
CA LEU A 11 -21.49 13.12 -5.58
C LEU A 11 -21.64 12.13 -6.74
N VAL A 12 -20.52 11.57 -7.22
CA VAL A 12 -20.55 10.45 -8.18
C VAL A 12 -20.41 9.16 -7.40
N PRO A 13 -21.37 8.22 -7.46
CA PRO A 13 -21.24 6.95 -6.78
C PRO A 13 -19.96 6.25 -7.24
N VAL A 14 -19.11 5.86 -6.28
CA VAL A 14 -17.90 5.08 -6.54
C VAL A 14 -18.08 3.71 -5.95
N TYR A 15 -17.79 2.71 -6.77
CA TYR A 15 -17.89 1.31 -6.43
C TYR A 15 -16.51 0.70 -6.33
N GLU A 16 -16.42 -0.37 -5.56
CA GLU A 16 -15.25 -1.22 -5.48
C GLU A 16 -15.62 -2.62 -5.99
N THR A 17 -14.79 -3.16 -6.88
CA THR A 17 -14.90 -4.54 -7.34
C THR A 17 -14.38 -5.50 -6.26
N SER A 18 -14.61 -6.80 -6.45
CA SER A 18 -14.00 -7.84 -5.61
C SER A 18 -12.46 -7.83 -5.61
N THR A 19 -11.83 -7.29 -6.66
CA THR A 19 -10.37 -7.13 -6.79
C THR A 19 -9.84 -5.85 -6.13
N GLY A 20 -10.72 -5.01 -5.55
CA GLY A 20 -10.34 -3.74 -4.94
C GLY A 20 -10.19 -2.58 -5.94
N GLU A 21 -10.51 -2.81 -7.22
CA GLU A 21 -10.50 -1.78 -8.25
C GLU A 21 -11.69 -0.84 -8.05
N LYS A 22 -11.45 0.45 -8.26
CA LYS A 22 -12.47 1.49 -8.09
C LYS A 22 -13.05 1.85 -9.43
N VAL A 23 -14.36 1.84 -9.50
CA VAL A 23 -15.12 2.01 -10.75
C VAL A 23 -16.35 2.87 -10.51
N VAL A 24 -16.93 3.38 -11.59
CA VAL A 24 -18.20 4.11 -11.59
C VAL A 24 -19.09 3.58 -12.70
N TYR A 25 -20.41 3.74 -12.56
CA TYR A 25 -21.31 3.56 -13.69
C TYR A 25 -21.26 4.79 -14.60
N GLY A 26 -21.07 4.56 -15.90
CA GLY A 26 -20.97 5.64 -16.88
C GLY A 26 -22.26 6.46 -17.00
N THR A 27 -23.42 5.87 -16.74
CA THR A 27 -24.73 6.55 -16.75
C THR A 27 -24.84 7.56 -15.61
N GLU A 28 -24.46 7.16 -14.39
CA GLU A 28 -24.45 8.05 -13.22
C GLU A 28 -23.44 9.19 -13.44
N LEU A 29 -22.25 8.86 -13.94
CA LEU A 29 -21.25 9.86 -14.31
C LEU A 29 -21.80 10.87 -15.32
N HIS A 30 -22.46 10.39 -16.39
CA HIS A 30 -23.06 11.23 -17.43
C HIS A 30 -24.13 12.18 -16.88
N GLU A 31 -25.04 11.65 -16.06
CA GLU A 31 -26.12 12.41 -15.43
C GLU A 31 -25.57 13.52 -14.53
N ILE A 32 -24.60 13.20 -13.68
CA ILE A 32 -24.01 14.15 -12.74
C ILE A 32 -23.20 15.23 -13.46
N LEU A 33 -22.44 14.85 -14.49
CA LEU A 33 -21.74 15.80 -15.34
C LEU A 33 -22.72 16.71 -16.10
N GLY A 34 -23.96 16.28 -16.31
CA GLY A 34 -24.98 17.04 -17.04
C GLY A 34 -24.60 17.24 -18.50
N ALA A 35 -23.99 16.22 -19.12
CA ALA A 35 -23.58 16.29 -20.50
C ALA A 35 -24.82 16.38 -21.43
N PRO A 36 -24.84 17.30 -22.41
CA PRO A 36 -26.05 17.60 -23.18
C PRO A 36 -26.43 16.51 -24.18
N SER A 37 -25.46 15.73 -24.66
CA SER A 37 -25.69 14.59 -25.56
C SER A 37 -26.29 13.41 -24.83
N VAL A 38 -27.09 12.59 -25.53
CA VAL A 38 -27.60 11.33 -24.98
C VAL A 38 -26.47 10.39 -24.56
N TYR A 39 -26.68 9.62 -23.50
CA TYR A 39 -25.66 8.76 -22.88
C TYR A 39 -24.90 7.89 -23.90
N ARG A 40 -25.62 7.22 -24.81
CA ARG A 40 -25.04 6.29 -25.80
C ARG A 40 -24.01 6.95 -26.72
N GLU A 41 -24.27 8.18 -27.15
CA GLU A 41 -23.36 8.95 -28.00
C GLU A 41 -22.23 9.53 -27.17
N TRP A 42 -22.58 10.05 -26.00
CA TRP A 42 -21.64 10.63 -25.06
C TRP A 42 -20.54 9.65 -24.65
N VAL A 43 -20.92 8.45 -24.20
CA VAL A 43 -19.98 7.45 -23.67
C VAL A 43 -19.03 6.96 -24.75
N LYS A 44 -19.54 6.69 -25.96
CA LYS A 44 -18.71 6.28 -27.10
C LYS A 44 -17.66 7.33 -27.46
N ARG A 45 -18.09 8.59 -27.54
CA ARG A 45 -17.20 9.70 -27.87
C ARG A 45 -16.16 9.91 -26.78
N ARG A 46 -16.55 9.88 -25.50
CA ARG A 46 -15.63 10.11 -24.37
C ARG A 46 -14.65 8.98 -24.14
N LEU A 47 -15.05 7.72 -24.32
CA LEU A 47 -14.12 6.59 -24.29
C LEU A 47 -13.09 6.69 -25.42
N ASN A 48 -13.50 7.14 -26.60
CA ASN A 48 -12.57 7.41 -27.71
C ASN A 48 -11.64 8.60 -27.42
N ASP A 49 -12.15 9.71 -26.88
CA ASP A 49 -11.37 10.92 -26.57
C ASP A 49 -10.22 10.67 -25.57
N VAL A 50 -10.32 9.62 -24.74
CA VAL A 50 -9.32 9.24 -23.72
C VAL A 50 -8.59 7.94 -24.07
N ASP A 51 -8.73 7.45 -25.31
CA ASP A 51 -8.11 6.20 -25.79
C ASP A 51 -8.39 4.98 -24.88
N ALA A 52 -9.57 4.91 -24.27
CA ALA A 52 -9.94 3.84 -23.34
C ALA A 52 -10.07 2.49 -24.05
N VAL A 53 -9.51 1.45 -23.45
CA VAL A 53 -9.50 0.07 -23.96
C VAL A 53 -10.56 -0.77 -23.25
N GLU A 54 -11.43 -1.44 -24.02
CA GLU A 54 -12.46 -2.33 -23.48
C GLU A 54 -11.81 -3.54 -22.78
N ASN A 55 -12.35 -3.93 -21.62
CA ASN A 55 -11.82 -4.93 -20.69
C ASN A 55 -10.55 -4.54 -19.92
N GLU A 56 -9.95 -3.40 -20.23
CA GLU A 56 -8.84 -2.83 -19.45
C GLU A 56 -9.32 -1.62 -18.64
N ASP A 57 -9.97 -0.66 -19.30
CA ASP A 57 -10.41 0.61 -18.73
C ASP A 57 -11.91 0.66 -18.43
N PHE A 58 -12.70 -0.10 -19.19
CA PHE A 58 -14.14 -0.17 -19.02
C PHE A 58 -14.72 -1.51 -19.50
N GLU A 59 -15.93 -1.82 -19.07
CA GLU A 59 -16.68 -3.02 -19.48
C GLU A 59 -18.14 -2.64 -19.76
N GLY A 60 -18.66 -3.08 -20.92
CA GLY A 60 -20.08 -2.97 -21.22
C GLY A 60 -20.91 -3.95 -20.39
N VAL A 61 -21.95 -3.46 -19.73
CA VAL A 61 -22.86 -4.29 -18.93
C VAL A 61 -24.31 -4.03 -19.27
N GLU A 62 -25.11 -5.09 -19.29
CA GLU A 62 -26.54 -5.01 -19.54
C GLU A 62 -27.28 -5.16 -18.22
N ILE A 63 -27.93 -4.09 -17.77
CA ILE A 63 -28.71 -4.10 -16.53
C ILE A 63 -30.18 -4.29 -16.88
N SER A 64 -30.81 -5.29 -16.28
CA SER A 64 -32.26 -5.49 -16.35
C SER A 64 -32.93 -4.57 -15.34
N THR A 65 -33.73 -3.63 -15.85
CA THR A 65 -34.59 -2.79 -15.01
C THR A 65 -35.78 -3.59 -14.46
N PRO A 66 -36.47 -3.10 -13.41
CA PRO A 66 -37.71 -3.71 -12.92
C PRO A 66 -38.80 -3.86 -14.00
N SER A 67 -38.76 -3.01 -15.04
CA SER A 67 -39.64 -3.07 -16.21
C SER A 67 -39.17 -4.05 -17.30
N ARG A 68 -38.15 -4.88 -17.02
CA ARG A 68 -37.49 -5.82 -17.96
C ARG A 68 -36.85 -5.16 -19.20
N GLN A 69 -36.69 -3.84 -19.19
CA GLN A 69 -35.89 -3.18 -20.21
C GLN A 69 -34.42 -3.41 -19.92
N LYS A 70 -33.72 -3.88 -20.96
CA LYS A 70 -32.27 -4.04 -20.99
C LYS A 70 -31.62 -2.69 -21.26
N LEU A 71 -30.90 -2.16 -20.27
CA LEU A 71 -30.13 -0.93 -20.41
C LEU A 71 -28.66 -1.27 -20.60
N ASN A 72 -28.10 -0.85 -21.73
CA ASN A 72 -26.66 -0.90 -21.96
C ASN A 72 -25.99 0.19 -21.12
N GLN A 73 -25.17 -0.23 -20.16
CA GLN A 73 -24.33 0.60 -19.33
C GLN A 73 -22.86 0.25 -19.53
N HIS A 74 -21.99 1.05 -18.92
CA HIS A 74 -20.57 0.80 -18.87
C HIS A 74 -20.11 0.95 -17.43
N ILE A 75 -19.34 -0.03 -16.95
CA ILE A 75 -18.56 0.11 -15.72
C ILE A 75 -17.20 0.65 -16.15
N ILE A 76 -16.80 1.79 -15.60
CA ILE A 76 -15.61 2.53 -16.04
C ILE A 76 -14.65 2.67 -14.85
N LYS A 77 -13.37 2.38 -15.05
CA LYS A 77 -12.34 2.61 -14.01
C LYS A 77 -12.31 4.06 -13.57
N LEU A 78 -12.07 4.28 -12.29
CA LEU A 78 -12.09 5.61 -11.69
C LEU A 78 -11.08 6.57 -12.35
N ASP A 79 -9.94 6.06 -12.80
CA ASP A 79 -8.91 6.84 -13.51
C ASP A 79 -9.44 7.30 -14.89
N THR A 80 -9.99 6.39 -15.70
CA THR A 80 -10.62 6.71 -16.98
C THR A 80 -11.80 7.68 -16.81
N ALA A 81 -12.65 7.46 -15.80
CA ALA A 81 -13.76 8.35 -15.49
C ALA A 81 -13.32 9.77 -15.12
N LYS A 82 -12.17 9.92 -14.43
CA LYS A 82 -11.56 11.22 -14.14
C LYS A 82 -11.18 11.96 -15.41
N GLU A 83 -10.55 11.27 -16.37
CA GLU A 83 -10.17 11.87 -17.65
C GLU A 83 -11.39 12.28 -18.46
N MET A 84 -12.39 11.40 -18.57
CA MET A 84 -13.66 11.70 -19.25
C MET A 84 -14.35 12.93 -18.66
N ALA A 85 -14.41 13.02 -17.32
CA ALA A 85 -15.00 14.16 -16.63
C ALA A 85 -14.26 15.48 -16.95
N MET A 86 -12.93 15.46 -17.06
CA MET A 86 -12.13 16.66 -17.35
C MET A 86 -12.41 17.26 -18.74
N LEU A 87 -12.95 16.48 -19.67
CA LEU A 87 -13.30 16.94 -21.02
C LEU A 87 -14.63 17.69 -21.08
N GLU A 88 -15.47 17.59 -20.05
CA GLU A 88 -16.68 18.39 -19.95
C GLU A 88 -16.34 19.82 -19.49
N ARG A 89 -16.68 20.83 -20.30
CA ARG A 89 -16.36 22.24 -20.00
C ARG A 89 -17.49 22.90 -19.21
N ASN A 90 -17.77 22.38 -18.01
CA ASN A 90 -18.82 22.93 -17.15
C ASN A 90 -18.38 23.06 -15.68
N GLU A 91 -19.07 23.89 -14.90
CA GLU A 91 -18.70 24.14 -13.49
C GLU A 91 -18.92 22.92 -12.58
N LYS A 92 -19.79 21.97 -12.97
CA LYS A 92 -19.97 20.72 -12.22
C LYS A 92 -18.70 19.86 -12.26
N VAL A 93 -17.94 19.89 -13.36
CA VAL A 93 -16.66 19.16 -13.49
C VAL A 93 -15.65 19.55 -12.42
N LYS A 94 -15.61 20.84 -12.04
CA LYS A 94 -14.70 21.30 -10.98
C LYS A 94 -15.02 20.63 -9.64
N GLN A 95 -16.30 20.39 -9.37
CA GLN A 95 -16.76 19.69 -8.16
C GLN A 95 -16.45 18.19 -8.27
N VAL A 96 -16.77 17.56 -9.40
CA VAL A 96 -16.48 16.15 -9.67
C VAL A 96 -14.97 15.83 -9.58
N ARG A 97 -14.11 16.70 -10.13
CA ARG A 97 -12.65 16.57 -10.03
C ARG A 97 -12.18 16.64 -8.58
N ARG A 98 -12.68 17.61 -7.80
CA ARG A 98 -12.33 17.73 -6.37
C ARG A 98 -12.79 16.52 -5.59
N TYR A 99 -13.99 16.05 -5.87
CA TYR A 99 -14.57 14.86 -5.27
C TYR A 99 -13.74 13.62 -5.56
N PHE A 100 -13.42 13.31 -6.83
CA PHE A 100 -12.58 12.16 -7.16
C PHE A 100 -11.19 12.22 -6.52
N ILE A 101 -10.58 13.40 -6.42
CA ILE A 101 -9.32 13.58 -5.66
C ILE A 101 -9.51 13.26 -4.18
N GLN A 102 -10.62 13.65 -3.57
CA GLN A 102 -10.92 13.34 -2.17
C GLN A 102 -11.15 11.85 -1.95
N VAL A 103 -11.93 11.21 -2.82
CA VAL A 103 -12.11 9.76 -2.84
C VAL A 103 -10.76 9.07 -2.94
N GLU A 104 -9.93 9.43 -3.93
CA GLU A 104 -8.59 8.88 -4.05
C GLU A 104 -7.75 9.10 -2.81
N LYS A 105 -7.78 10.28 -2.18
CA LYS A 105 -7.04 10.51 -0.93
C LYS A 105 -7.53 9.62 0.20
N LYS A 106 -8.86 9.47 0.36
CA LYS A 106 -9.48 8.64 1.40
C LYS A 106 -9.11 7.18 1.24
N TYR A 107 -9.10 6.65 0.02
CA TYR A 107 -8.76 5.25 -0.22
C TYR A 107 -7.29 4.97 -0.55
N LYS A 108 -6.49 5.97 -0.95
CA LYS A 108 -5.02 5.88 -0.91
C LYS A 108 -4.50 5.92 0.52
N GLN A 109 -5.24 6.54 1.44
CA GLN A 109 -5.00 6.39 2.88
C GLN A 109 -5.34 4.98 3.35
N GLY A 110 -6.33 4.31 2.77
CA GLY A 110 -6.60 2.87 2.98
C GLY A 110 -5.47 1.91 2.54
N ILE A 111 -4.64 2.29 1.56
CA ILE A 111 -3.40 1.57 1.24
C ILE A 111 -2.30 1.83 2.30
N ARG A 112 -2.50 2.83 3.17
CA ARG A 112 -1.65 3.14 4.34
C ARG A 112 -2.31 2.83 5.70
N THR A 113 -3.60 2.50 5.76
CA THR A 113 -4.36 2.25 7.01
C THR A 113 -5.19 0.97 7.01
N GLY A 114 -5.26 0.24 5.90
CA GLY A 114 -5.51 -1.20 5.92
C GLY A 114 -4.17 -1.87 6.14
N LEU A 115 -3.91 -2.33 7.37
CA LEU A 115 -2.87 -3.31 7.58
C LEU A 115 -3.21 -4.47 6.61
N SER A 116 -2.28 -4.88 5.74
CA SER A 116 -2.48 -6.12 4.98
C SER A 116 -2.79 -7.26 5.97
N GLN A 117 -3.36 -8.38 5.50
CA GLN A 117 -3.51 -9.58 6.34
C GLN A 117 -2.20 -9.87 7.10
N ASP A 118 -1.06 -9.71 6.44
CA ASP A 118 0.27 -9.85 7.04
C ASP A 118 0.56 -8.81 8.13
N ASN A 119 0.10 -7.57 7.98
CA ASN A 119 0.29 -6.54 8.98
C ASN A 119 -0.68 -6.70 10.17
N TYR A 120 -1.90 -7.24 9.96
CA TYR A 120 -2.79 -7.64 11.06
C TYR A 120 -2.22 -8.81 11.84
N LEU A 121 -1.67 -9.82 11.14
CA LEU A 121 -0.99 -10.96 11.75
C LEU A 121 0.25 -10.50 12.54
N LYS A 122 1.06 -9.61 11.98
CA LYS A 122 2.19 -8.98 12.70
C LYS A 122 1.75 -8.19 13.93
N LEU A 123 0.63 -7.47 13.86
CA LEU A 123 0.10 -6.76 15.02
C LEU A 123 -0.46 -7.70 16.08
N ALA A 124 -1.18 -8.76 15.68
CA ALA A 124 -1.66 -9.78 16.59
C ALA A 124 -0.51 -10.51 17.30
N GLU A 125 0.59 -10.77 16.58
CA GLU A 125 1.82 -11.35 17.11
C GLU A 125 2.48 -10.42 18.14
N VAL A 126 2.62 -9.12 17.83
CA VAL A 126 3.17 -8.12 18.74
C VAL A 126 2.32 -7.92 20.00
N VAL A 127 0.99 -7.89 19.85
CA VAL A 127 0.06 -7.76 20.99
C VAL A 127 0.14 -9.01 21.88
N SER A 128 0.24 -10.20 21.28
CA SER A 128 0.37 -11.48 21.99
C SER A 128 1.70 -11.58 22.76
N SER A 129 2.80 -11.05 22.21
CA SER A 129 4.13 -11.10 22.85
C SER A 129 4.30 -10.09 24.00
N CYS A 130 3.50 -9.02 24.03
CA CYS A 130 3.52 -8.01 25.10
C CYS A 130 2.73 -8.42 26.37
N GLY A 131 1.97 -9.51 26.30
CA GLY A 131 1.01 -9.93 27.33
C GLY A 131 -0.33 -9.21 27.21
N ASN A 132 -1.44 -9.95 27.33
CA ASN A 132 -2.79 -9.46 27.05
C ASN A 132 -3.21 -8.23 27.91
N ASP A 133 -2.62 -8.09 29.09
CA ASP A 133 -2.95 -7.02 30.04
C ASP A 133 -2.42 -5.65 29.61
N ARG A 134 -1.47 -5.62 28.67
CA ARG A 134 -0.81 -4.38 28.24
C ARG A 134 -1.66 -3.61 27.22
N PHE A 135 -2.51 -4.30 26.46
CA PHE A 135 -3.38 -3.70 25.43
C PHE A 135 -4.77 -4.36 25.39
N PRO A 136 -5.56 -4.31 26.49
CA PRO A 136 -6.79 -5.10 26.64
C PRO A 136 -7.86 -4.79 25.58
N TYR A 137 -7.93 -3.53 25.15
CA TYR A 137 -8.87 -3.11 24.10
C TYR A 137 -8.49 -3.66 22.72
N ILE A 138 -7.19 -3.72 22.40
CA ILE A 138 -6.71 -4.23 21.12
C ILE A 138 -6.85 -5.75 21.06
N SER A 139 -6.53 -6.46 22.15
CA SER A 139 -6.74 -7.90 22.25
C SER A 139 -8.21 -8.28 22.03
N ARG A 140 -9.14 -7.51 22.61
CA ARG A 140 -10.59 -7.71 22.42
C ARG A 140 -11.01 -7.53 20.96
N ILE A 141 -10.52 -6.48 20.29
CA ILE A 141 -10.82 -6.24 18.87
C ILE A 141 -10.31 -7.40 18.00
N LEU A 142 -9.10 -7.91 18.26
CA LEU A 142 -8.52 -9.03 17.52
C LEU A 142 -9.32 -10.33 17.73
N ASP A 143 -9.81 -10.58 18.95
CA ASP A 143 -10.71 -11.69 19.26
C ASP A 143 -12.06 -11.56 18.54
N GLU A 144 -12.68 -10.38 18.55
CA GLU A 144 -13.94 -10.09 17.84
C GLU A 144 -13.82 -10.27 16.31
N MET A 145 -12.60 -10.11 15.77
CA MET A 145 -12.28 -10.34 14.35
C MET A 145 -11.96 -11.80 14.02
N GLY A 146 -11.99 -12.73 14.99
CA GLY A 146 -11.69 -14.15 14.77
C GLY A 146 -10.22 -14.43 14.44
N LEU A 147 -9.34 -13.45 14.62
CA LEU A 147 -7.90 -13.56 14.40
C LEU A 147 -7.23 -14.13 15.65
N ARG A 148 -7.55 -15.39 15.96
CA ARG A 148 -6.79 -16.14 16.96
C ARG A 148 -5.55 -16.75 16.30
N PRO A 149 -4.34 -16.58 16.85
CA PRO A 149 -3.21 -17.40 16.45
C PRO A 149 -3.58 -18.85 16.77
N THR A 150 -3.82 -19.67 15.74
CA THR A 150 -4.02 -21.10 15.91
C THR A 150 -2.74 -21.64 16.54
N ARG A 151 -2.84 -22.11 17.78
CA ARG A 151 -1.76 -22.77 18.53
C ARG A 151 -1.42 -24.13 17.90
N GLU A 152 -1.00 -24.16 16.65
CA GLU A 152 -0.40 -25.34 16.01
C GLU A 152 0.66 -24.89 15.01
N GLN A 153 1.72 -24.30 15.53
CA GLN A 153 3.10 -24.47 15.07
C GLN A 153 4.01 -23.92 16.17
N GLY A 154 5.13 -24.60 16.38
CA GLY A 154 6.04 -24.41 17.52
C GLY A 154 6.57 -22.98 17.69
N PRO A 155 7.39 -22.73 18.72
CA PRO A 155 7.66 -21.39 19.23
C PRO A 155 8.25 -20.48 18.13
N VAL A 156 7.50 -19.45 17.73
CA VAL A 156 8.01 -18.32 16.94
C VAL A 156 8.46 -17.25 17.93
N GLN A 157 9.76 -16.96 17.92
CA GLN A 157 10.38 -15.95 18.77
C GLN A 157 10.09 -14.56 18.20
N THR A 158 9.59 -13.65 19.04
CA THR A 158 9.30 -12.26 18.67
C THR A 158 10.55 -11.37 18.65
N PRO A 159 10.56 -10.24 17.90
CA PRO A 159 11.75 -9.43 17.61
C PRO A 159 12.41 -8.69 18.79
N ALA A 160 11.96 -8.90 20.03
CA ALA A 160 12.64 -8.39 21.22
C ALA A 160 13.73 -9.35 21.73
N ASP A 161 13.71 -10.63 21.30
CA ASP A 161 14.70 -11.65 21.64
C ASP A 161 15.32 -12.32 20.38
N ASP A 162 15.19 -11.71 19.19
CA ASP A 162 15.66 -12.29 17.92
C ASP A 162 17.20 -12.25 17.81
N PRO A 163 17.90 -13.39 17.71
CA PRO A 163 19.34 -13.45 17.50
C PRO A 163 19.80 -12.94 16.12
N SER A 164 18.93 -12.57 15.17
CA SER A 164 19.29 -12.46 13.75
C SER A 164 20.30 -11.36 13.38
N VAL A 165 20.19 -10.14 13.90
CA VAL A 165 21.15 -9.06 13.58
C VAL A 165 22.45 -9.24 14.35
N SER A 166 22.39 -9.53 15.65
CA SER A 166 23.59 -9.76 16.46
C SER A 166 24.36 -11.00 15.97
N SER A 167 23.67 -12.10 15.68
CA SER A 167 24.28 -13.33 15.13
C SER A 167 24.90 -13.09 13.76
N PHE A 168 24.19 -12.38 12.87
CA PHE A 168 24.75 -11.96 11.59
C PHE A 168 26.01 -11.09 11.79
N LEU A 169 25.93 -10.07 12.64
CA LEU A 169 27.03 -9.11 12.87
C LEU A 169 28.24 -9.73 13.57
N VAL A 170 28.07 -10.76 14.39
CA VAL A 170 29.19 -11.50 15.02
C VAL A 170 29.99 -12.29 13.98
N GLY A 171 29.33 -12.81 12.94
CA GLY A 171 29.98 -13.57 11.85
C GLY A 171 30.36 -12.72 10.63
N ALA A 172 29.72 -11.56 10.44
CA ALA A 172 29.97 -10.66 9.32
C ALA A 172 31.14 -9.74 9.66
N ASN A 173 32.23 -9.82 8.90
CA ASN A 173 33.33 -8.86 9.01
C ASN A 173 32.91 -7.49 8.45
N VAL A 174 32.10 -6.71 9.18
CA VAL A 174 31.42 -5.49 8.71
C VAL A 174 32.35 -4.29 8.50
N MET A 175 33.52 -4.30 9.15
CA MET A 175 34.43 -3.16 9.23
C MET A 175 35.02 -2.76 7.88
N ASN A 176 35.05 -1.45 7.59
CA ASN A 176 35.56 -0.87 6.34
C ASN A 176 34.83 -1.33 5.07
N ARG A 177 33.65 -1.95 5.20
CA ARG A 177 32.84 -2.39 4.07
C ARG A 177 31.73 -1.40 3.74
N PRO A 178 31.34 -1.29 2.45
CA PRO A 178 30.19 -0.49 2.08
C PRO A 178 28.90 -1.01 2.74
N THR A 179 28.13 -0.08 3.29
CA THR A 179 26.87 -0.35 4.02
C THR A 179 25.87 -1.17 3.21
N ASN A 180 25.72 -0.88 1.91
CA ASN A 180 24.81 -1.61 1.03
C ASN A 180 25.24 -3.06 0.79
N ASP A 181 26.54 -3.31 0.67
CA ASP A 181 27.05 -4.66 0.39
C ASP A 181 26.82 -5.56 1.61
N VAL A 182 27.11 -5.04 2.81
CA VAL A 182 26.82 -5.73 4.08
C VAL A 182 25.31 -5.91 4.29
N TYR A 183 24.49 -4.93 3.88
CA TYR A 183 23.04 -5.03 4.01
C TYR A 183 22.44 -6.12 3.10
N GLN A 184 22.98 -6.31 1.89
CA GLN A 184 22.48 -7.39 1.03
C GLN A 184 22.81 -8.77 1.60
N GLU A 185 23.99 -8.96 2.17
CA GLU A 185 24.32 -10.19 2.90
C GLU A 185 23.38 -10.44 4.08
N TYR A 186 22.96 -9.37 4.77
CA TYR A 186 21.95 -9.47 5.83
C TYR A 186 20.56 -9.89 5.29
N VAL A 187 20.15 -9.35 4.13
CA VAL A 187 18.89 -9.75 3.47
C VAL A 187 18.93 -11.23 3.07
N GLU A 188 20.04 -11.69 2.50
CA GLU A 188 20.25 -13.10 2.15
C GLU A 188 20.26 -14.00 3.40
N TYR A 189 20.95 -13.57 4.46
CA TYR A 189 20.98 -14.25 5.76
C TYR A 189 19.57 -14.42 6.34
N CYS A 190 18.73 -13.39 6.23
CA CYS A 190 17.34 -13.42 6.67
C CYS A 190 16.50 -14.36 5.80
N SER A 191 16.60 -14.24 4.48
CA SER A 191 15.87 -15.07 3.52
C SER A 191 16.16 -16.56 3.71
N ALA A 192 17.43 -16.94 3.89
CA ALA A 192 17.86 -18.32 4.12
C ALA A 192 17.33 -18.92 5.45
N ARG A 193 16.84 -18.07 6.36
CA ARG A 193 16.28 -18.45 7.66
C ARG A 193 14.79 -18.15 7.76
N TYR A 194 14.15 -17.81 6.63
CA TYR A 194 12.75 -17.39 6.57
C TYR A 194 12.41 -16.21 7.49
N LEU A 195 13.39 -15.34 7.75
CA LEU A 195 13.25 -14.12 8.51
C LEU A 195 12.95 -12.95 7.57
N SER A 196 12.18 -11.98 8.07
CA SER A 196 11.94 -10.72 7.35
C SER A 196 13.06 -9.71 7.66
N PRO A 197 13.84 -9.25 6.68
CA PRO A 197 14.90 -8.27 6.92
C PRO A 197 14.32 -6.90 7.29
N MET A 198 14.93 -6.24 8.28
CA MET A 198 14.64 -4.83 8.56
C MET A 198 15.22 -3.91 7.46
N SER A 199 14.76 -2.66 7.38
CA SER A 199 15.28 -1.72 6.37
C SER A 199 16.76 -1.40 6.58
N ASN A 200 17.47 -1.08 5.50
CA ASN A 200 18.89 -0.72 5.51
C ASN A 200 19.22 0.40 6.52
N ILE A 201 18.33 1.39 6.65
CA ILE A 201 18.48 2.48 7.62
C ILE A 201 18.46 1.95 9.05
N ILE A 202 17.53 1.04 9.37
CA ILE A 202 17.40 0.48 10.72
C ILE A 202 18.53 -0.52 11.00
N PHE A 203 18.87 -1.36 10.03
CA PHE A 203 20.03 -2.26 10.08
C PHE A 203 21.32 -1.49 10.38
N SER A 204 21.60 -0.43 9.63
CA SER A 204 22.80 0.40 9.81
C SER A 204 22.84 1.07 11.19
N LYS A 205 21.70 1.52 11.72
CA LYS A 205 21.60 2.05 13.08
C LYS A 205 21.90 0.98 14.14
N MET A 206 21.41 -0.24 13.91
CA MET A 206 21.64 -1.36 14.82
C MET A 206 23.10 -1.80 14.81
N ALA A 207 23.71 -1.92 13.63
CA ALA A 207 25.14 -2.23 13.48
C ALA A 207 26.03 -1.19 14.18
N ASN A 208 25.72 0.10 14.02
CA ASN A 208 26.42 1.19 14.72
C ASN A 208 26.29 1.06 16.24
N ARG A 209 25.10 0.74 16.75
CA ARG A 209 24.83 0.59 18.19
C ARG A 209 25.54 -0.64 18.77
N ILE A 210 25.45 -1.79 18.10
CA ILE A 210 25.96 -3.08 18.60
C ILE A 210 27.49 -3.12 18.55
N LEU A 211 28.09 -2.68 17.43
CA LEU A 211 29.53 -2.81 17.20
C LEU A 211 30.32 -1.51 17.47
N GLY A 212 29.66 -0.45 17.95
CA GLY A 212 30.32 0.84 18.22
C GLY A 212 30.83 1.54 16.95
N LEU A 213 30.05 1.49 15.87
CA LEU A 213 30.44 1.99 14.56
C LEU A 213 29.75 3.30 14.20
N ARG A 214 30.25 3.92 13.14
CA ARG A 214 29.59 4.99 12.41
C ARG A 214 29.73 4.79 10.92
N VAL A 215 28.88 5.46 10.15
CA VAL A 215 28.91 5.43 8.69
C VAL A 215 29.47 6.74 8.16
N ILE A 216 30.49 6.66 7.30
CA ILE A 216 31.02 7.82 6.58
C ILE A 216 31.00 7.60 5.08
N ASP A 217 31.10 8.69 4.34
CA ASP A 217 31.39 8.64 2.92
C ASP A 217 32.90 8.44 2.69
N LYS A 218 33.28 7.43 1.92
CA LYS A 218 34.66 7.15 1.50
C LYS A 218 34.72 6.86 0.01
N LYS A 219 35.80 7.25 -0.66
CA LYS A 219 36.02 6.93 -2.07
C LYS A 219 36.66 5.54 -2.17
N ILE A 220 35.97 4.59 -2.79
CA ILE A 220 36.44 3.23 -3.06
C ILE A 220 36.37 3.01 -4.57
N ASN A 221 37.49 2.66 -5.21
CA ASN A 221 37.60 2.48 -6.67
C ASN A 221 37.02 3.66 -7.46
N GLY A 222 37.35 4.90 -7.03
CA GLY A 222 36.87 6.13 -7.68
C GLY A 222 35.42 6.52 -7.36
N LYS A 223 34.61 5.65 -6.74
CA LYS A 223 33.20 5.92 -6.42
C LYS A 223 33.01 6.25 -4.94
N LYS A 224 32.17 7.25 -4.65
CA LYS A 224 31.78 7.61 -3.29
C LYS A 224 30.83 6.55 -2.74
N ARG A 225 31.17 5.91 -1.62
CA ARG A 225 30.35 4.90 -0.95
C ARG A 225 30.23 5.19 0.54
N ARG A 226 29.11 4.81 1.13
CA ARG A 226 28.88 4.85 2.58
C ARG A 226 29.48 3.60 3.22
N VAL A 227 30.39 3.77 4.17
CA VAL A 227 31.24 2.70 4.72
C VAL A 227 31.16 2.69 6.24
N PHE A 228 31.08 1.50 6.83
CA PHE A 228 31.16 1.31 8.28
C PHE A 228 32.60 1.48 8.79
N ILE A 229 32.79 2.33 9.79
CA ILE A 229 34.09 2.57 10.43
C ILE A 229 33.93 2.65 11.95
N PRO A 230 35.01 2.48 12.75
CA PRO A 230 34.94 2.66 14.19
C PRO A 230 34.47 4.07 14.55
N ALA A 231 33.63 4.19 15.57
CA ALA A 231 33.40 5.46 16.23
C ALA A 231 34.63 5.77 17.11
N THR A 232 35.67 6.39 16.53
CA THR A 232 36.82 6.88 17.32
C THR A 232 36.36 7.95 18.31
N SER A 233 36.90 7.92 19.52
CA SER A 233 36.65 8.86 20.62
C SER A 233 37.18 10.29 20.39
N GLU A 234 37.84 10.54 19.26
CA GLU A 234 38.40 11.85 18.92
C GLU A 234 37.37 12.70 18.17
N GLY A 235 36.74 13.63 18.90
CA GLY A 235 35.85 14.61 18.27
C GLY A 235 34.89 15.36 19.18
N ARG A 236 34.82 15.07 20.48
CA ARG A 236 34.24 16.03 21.44
C ARG A 236 35.30 17.08 21.76
N ARG A 237 35.36 18.14 20.95
CA ARG A 237 35.87 19.43 21.42
C ARG A 237 34.86 19.93 22.46
N PHE A 238 35.32 20.06 23.71
CA PHE A 238 34.67 20.87 24.73
C PHE A 238 34.77 22.35 24.36
#